data_AF-A0A3B9SUG7-F1
#
_entry.id   AF-A0A3B9SUG7-F1
#
_cell.length_a   1.000
_cell.length_b   1.000
_cell.length_c   1.000
_cell.angle_alpha   90.00
_cell.angle_beta   90.00
_cell.angle_gamma   90.00
#
_symmetry.space_group_name_H-M   'P 1'
#
loop_
_entity.id
_entity.type
_entity.pdbx_description
1 polymer ?
#
loop_
_entity_poly.entity_id
_entity_poly.type
_entity_poly.pdbx_seq_one_letter_code
_entity_poly.pdbx_strand_id
1 'polypeptide(L)' 'MSFKIKKAAVLGAGVMGAGIAAHLTNAGIECYLLD' A
#
# COMPACT_ATOMS: atom_id res chain seq x y z
N MET A 1 22.38 7.43 1.12
CA MET A 1 21.31 7.35 2.15
C MET A 1 20.09 6.73 1.49
N SER A 2 19.58 5.59 1.99
CA SER A 2 18.38 4.96 1.45
C SER A 2 17.15 5.48 2.19
N PHE A 3 16.17 6.02 1.46
CA PHE A 3 14.90 6.45 2.04
C PHE A 3 14.01 5.24 2.26
N LYS A 4 13.69 4.92 3.53
CA LYS A 4 12.74 3.85 3.85
C LYS A 4 11.31 4.38 3.86
N ILE A 5 10.47 3.84 2.99
CA ILE A 5 9.02 4.04 3.02
C ILE A 5 8.48 3.35 4.27
N LYS A 6 7.83 4.11 5.16
CA LYS A 6 7.21 3.57 6.37
C LYS A 6 5.71 3.32 6.21
N LYS A 7 5.05 4.14 5.38
CA LYS A 7 3.62 4.07 5.10
C LYS A 7 3.32 4.38 3.64
N ALA A 8 2.25 3.82 3.11
CA ALA A 8 1.75 4.08 1.76
C ALA A 8 0.21 4.23 1.77
N ALA A 9 -0.35 4.85 0.75
CA ALA A 9 -1.79 4.90 0.54
C ALA A 9 -2.11 4.51 -0.91
N VAL A 10 -3.13 3.68 -1.09
CA VAL A 10 -3.70 3.34 -2.39
C VAL A 10 -5.06 4.00 -2.48
N LEU A 11 -5.26 4.81 -3.54
CA LEU A 11 -6.52 5.47 -3.84
C LEU A 11 -7.23 4.65 -4.93
N GLY A 12 -8.43 4.16 -4.63
CA GLY A 12 -9.17 3.23 -5.47
C GLY A 12 -9.21 1.82 -4.86
N ALA A 13 -10.39 1.37 -4.41
CA ALA A 13 -10.59 0.04 -3.79
C ALA A 13 -11.03 -1.06 -4.79
N GLY A 14 -10.89 -0.80 -6.09
CA GLY A 14 -11.09 -1.83 -7.12
C GLY A 14 -10.10 -3.00 -6.99
N VAL A 15 -10.33 -4.09 -7.73
CA VAL A 15 -9.55 -5.35 -7.63
C VAL A 15 -8.04 -5.12 -7.70
N MET A 16 -7.58 -4.26 -8.62
CA MET A 16 -6.16 -3.92 -8.72
C MET A 16 -5.65 -3.16 -7.49
N GLY A 17 -6.39 -2.17 -7.00
CA GLY A 17 -6.00 -1.34 -5.85
C GLY A 17 -5.93 -2.14 -4.56
N ALA A 18 -6.91 -3.01 -4.31
CA ALA A 18 -6.88 -3.95 -3.19
C ALA A 18 -5.66 -4.90 -3.28
N GLY A 19 -5.32 -5.38 -4.49
CA GLY A 19 -4.13 -6.20 -4.71
C GLY A 19 -2.82 -5.46 -4.41
N ILE A 20 -2.70 -4.20 -4.83
CA ILE A 20 -1.53 -3.37 -4.54
C ILE A 20 -1.40 -3.14 -3.03
N ALA A 21 -2.49 -2.80 -2.33
CA ALA A 21 -2.49 -2.61 -0.89
C ALA A 21 -2.12 -3.89 -0.12
N ALA A 22 -2.59 -5.05 -0.60
CA ALA A 22 -2.23 -6.35 -0.04
C ALA A 22 -0.72 -6.64 -0.20
N HIS A 23 -0.14 -6.37 -1.37
CA HIS A 23 1.30 -6.53 -1.59
C HIS A 23 2.14 -5.62 -0.70
N LEU A 24 1.75 -4.35 -0.55
CA LEU A 24 2.44 -3.40 0.33
C LEU A 24 2.41 -3.86 1.79
N THR A 25 1.25 -4.29 2.27
CA THR A 25 1.08 -4.81 3.63
C THR A 25 1.89 -6.09 3.84
N ASN A 26 1.90 -7.00 2.86
CA ASN A 26 2.72 -8.22 2.88
C ASN A 26 4.23 -7.92 2.91
N ALA A 27 4.67 -6.82 2.29
CA ALA A 27 6.05 -6.34 2.35
C ALA A 27 6.39 -5.62 3.69
N GLY A 28 5.45 -5.56 4.63
CA GLY A 28 5.64 -4.91 5.93
C GLY A 28 5.49 -3.37 5.89
N ILE A 29 4.89 -2.83 4.83
CA ILE A 29 4.61 -1.40 4.73
C ILE A 29 3.16 -1.17 5.18
N GLU A 30 2.98 -0.29 6.17
CA GLU A 30 1.64 0.11 6.61
C GLU A 30 0.91 0.80 5.45
N CYS A 31 -0.18 0.21 4.97
CA CYS A 31 -0.89 0.70 3.80
C CYS A 31 -2.32 1.12 4.17
N TYR A 32 -2.70 2.36 3.81
CA TYR A 32 -4.09 2.79 3.82
C TYR A 32 -4.72 2.51 2.45
N LEU A 33 -5.92 1.93 2.44
CA LEU A 33 -6.74 1.81 1.23
C LEU A 33 -7.92 2.77 1.38
N LEU A 34 -8.00 3.75 0.49
CA LEU A 34 -9.05 4.76 0.46
C LEU A 34 -9.71 4.70 -0.91
N ASP A 35 -11.02 4.92 -0.99
CA ASP A 35 -11.79 5.00 -2.25
C ASP A 35 -12.56 6.32 -2.28
#